data_AF-A0A354R7A5-F1
#
_entry.id   AF-A0A354R7A5-F1
#
_cell.length_a   1.000
_cell.length_b   1.000
_cell.length_c   1.000
_cell.angle_alpha   90.00
_cell.angle_beta   90.00
_cell.angle_gamma   90.00
#
_symmetry.space_group_name_H-M   'P 1'
#
loop_
_entity.id
_entity.type
_entity.pdbx_description
1 polymer ?
#
loop_
_entity_poly.entity_id
_entity_poly.type
_entity_poly.pdbx_seq_one_letter_code
_entity_poly.pdbx_strand_id
1 'polypeptide(L)' 'MFAPASPRFLTPADAREIAAKLPRTVKRVGVFTDHPVEEILSVARLVGLDIIQ' A
#
# COMPACT_ATOMS: atom_id res chain seq x y z
N MET A 1 -4.57 0.63 -3.62
CA MET A 1 -5.49 1.27 -2.67
C MET A 1 -5.89 0.23 -1.65
N PHE A 2 -5.79 0.52 -0.37
CA PHE A 2 -6.04 -0.43 0.73
C PHE A 2 -7.35 -0.08 1.41
N ALA A 3 -8.43 -0.08 0.64
CA ALA A 3 -9.79 0.16 1.12
C ALA A 3 -10.71 -0.89 0.45
N PRO A 4 -11.18 -1.92 1.18
CA PRO A 4 -11.90 -3.06 0.61
C PRO A 4 -13.14 -2.69 -0.22
N ALA A 5 -13.85 -1.62 0.15
CA ALA A 5 -15.03 -1.14 -0.57
C ALA A 5 -14.71 -0.41 -1.89
N SER A 6 -13.44 -0.10 -2.15
CA SER A 6 -13.05 0.59 -3.37
C SER A 6 -13.00 -0.36 -4.57
N PRO A 7 -13.51 0.04 -5.75
CA PRO A 7 -13.34 -0.75 -6.97
C PRO A 7 -11.87 -0.85 -7.42
N ARG A 8 -10.98 -0.05 -6.83
CA ARG A 8 -9.53 -0.05 -7.08
C ARG A 8 -8.75 -0.73 -5.94
N PHE A 9 -9.43 -1.52 -5.11
CA PHE A 9 -8.80 -2.29 -4.05
C PHE A 9 -7.71 -3.21 -4.61
N LEU A 10 -6.59 -3.26 -3.91
CA LEU A 10 -5.46 -4.13 -4.23
C LEU A 10 -4.97 -4.76 -2.94
N THR A 11 -4.70 -6.07 -2.97
CA THR A 11 -4.16 -6.75 -1.79
C THR A 11 -2.72 -6.26 -1.48
N PRO A 12 -2.28 -6.26 -0.22
CA PRO A 12 -0.89 -5.95 0.13
C PRO A 12 0.13 -6.86 -0.57
N ALA A 13 -0.21 -8.13 -0.80
CA ALA A 13 0.67 -9.07 -1.49
C ALA A 13 0.89 -8.65 -2.96
N ASP A 14 -0.18 -8.35 -3.68
CA ASP A 14 -0.10 -7.90 -5.08
C ASP A 14 0.62 -6.55 -5.18
N ALA A 15 0.33 -5.63 -4.26
CA ALA A 15 0.97 -4.32 -4.20
C ALA A 15 2.50 -4.46 -4.01
N ARG A 16 2.95 -5.40 -3.17
CA ARG A 16 4.38 -5.69 -2.95
C ARG A 16 5.03 -6.22 -4.23
N GLU A 17 4.39 -7.11 -4.96
CA GLU A 17 4.93 -7.64 -6.22
C GLU A 17 5.08 -6.57 -7.29
N ILE A 18 4.12 -5.65 -7.39
CA ILE A 18 4.21 -4.49 -8.29
C ILE A 18 5.33 -3.55 -7.81
N ALA A 19 5.34 -3.21 -6.52
CA ALA A 19 6.32 -2.32 -5.91
C ALA A 19 7.77 -2.80 -6.13
N ALA A 20 7.99 -4.12 -6.10
CA ALA A 20 9.30 -4.75 -6.32
C ALA A 20 9.82 -4.60 -7.77
N LYS A 21 8.92 -4.41 -8.74
CA LYS A 21 9.27 -4.24 -10.17
C LYS A 21 9.48 -2.77 -10.55
N LEU A 22 9.12 -1.83 -9.68
CA LEU A 22 9.24 -0.39 -9.95
C LEU A 22 10.63 0.15 -9.61
N PRO A 23 11.18 1.09 -10.40
CA PRO A 23 12.40 1.80 -10.05
C PRO A 23 12.33 2.46 -8.68
N ARG A 24 13.48 2.57 -7.99
CA ARG A 24 13.55 3.22 -6.66
C ARG A 24 13.25 4.73 -6.70
N THR A 25 13.30 5.35 -7.89
CA THR A 25 12.95 6.76 -8.10
C THR A 25 11.45 7.03 -8.05
N VAL A 26 10.61 6.01 -8.18
CA VAL A 26 9.15 6.14 -8.10
C VAL A 26 8.69 5.99 -6.65
N LYS A 27 7.97 6.99 -6.15
CA LYS A 27 7.38 6.97 -4.80
C LYS A 27 6.12 6.12 -4.76
N ARG A 28 6.01 5.28 -3.73
CA ARG A 28 4.87 4.38 -3.52
C ARG A 28 3.94 4.98 -2.46
N VAL A 29 2.68 5.20 -2.83
CA VAL A 29 1.66 5.79 -1.96
C VAL A 29 0.61 4.74 -1.62
N GLY A 30 0.34 4.55 -0.33
CA GLY A 30 -0.80 3.76 0.15
C GLY A 30 -1.93 4.66 0.60
N VAL A 31 -3.12 4.45 0.03
CA VAL A 31 -4.34 5.16 0.43
C VAL A 31 -5.18 4.21 1.29
N PHE A 32 -5.54 4.65 2.49
CA PHE A 32 -6.30 3.87 3.48
C PHE A 32 -7.61 4.61 3.84
N THR A 33 -8.61 3.87 4.34
CA THR A 33 -9.88 4.47 4.79
C THR A 33 -10.37 3.67 5.99
N ASP A 34 -10.47 4.30 7.15
CA ASP A 34 -10.91 3.68 8.42
C ASP A 34 -10.13 2.41 8.84
N HIS A 35 -8.82 2.35 8.56
CA HIS A 35 -7.96 1.26 9.04
C HIS A 35 -7.27 1.64 10.35
N PRO A 36 -7.08 0.69 11.28
CA PRO A 36 -6.27 0.92 12.47
C PRO A 36 -4.81 1.20 12.09
N VAL A 37 -4.13 2.03 12.87
CA VAL A 37 -2.76 2.48 12.59
C VAL A 37 -1.79 1.31 12.49
N GLU A 38 -1.97 0.28 13.33
CA GLU A 38 -1.14 -0.92 13.34
C GLU A 38 -1.20 -1.68 12.01
N GLU A 39 -2.38 -1.75 11.40
CA GLU A 39 -2.59 -2.40 10.10
C GLU A 39 -1.97 -1.56 8.97
N ILE A 40 -2.18 -0.24 8.98
CA ILE A 40 -1.58 0.69 8.03
C ILE A 40 -0.06 0.52 8.04
N LEU A 41 0.56 0.52 9.22
CA LEU A 41 2.01 0.37 9.37
C LEU A 41 2.50 -1.02 8.95
N SER A 42 1.72 -2.07 9.19
CA SER A 42 2.03 -3.43 8.73
C SER A 42 2.08 -3.49 7.20
N VAL A 43 1.06 -2.95 6.53
CA VAL A 43 0.99 -2.87 5.07
C VAL A 43 2.11 -1.99 4.51
N ALA A 44 2.38 -0.83 5.12
CA ALA A 44 3.44 0.07 4.68
C ALA A 44 4.82 -0.61 4.69
N ARG A 45 5.12 -1.37 5.76
CA ARG A 45 6.37 -2.15 5.85
C ARG A 45 6.42 -3.29 4.86
N LEU A 46 5.31 -4.02 4.69
CA LEU A 46 5.24 -5.16 3.77
C LEU A 46 5.44 -4.75 2.31
N VAL A 47 4.81 -3.66 1.89
CA VAL A 47 4.82 -3.17 0.50
C VAL A 47 6.03 -2.27 0.23
N GLY A 48 6.60 -1.66 1.27
CA GLY A 48 7.67 -0.66 1.14
C GLY A 48 7.14 0.69 0.67
N LEU A 49 6.05 1.17 1.28
CA LEU A 49 5.46 2.47 0.95
C LEU A 49 6.35 3.62 1.42
N ASP A 50 6.42 4.68 0.61
CA ASP A 50 7.09 5.93 0.97
C ASP A 50 6.13 6.91 1.66
N ILE A 51 4.84 6.86 1.32
CA ILE A 51 3.83 7.83 1.72
C ILE A 51 2.54 7.08 2.11
N ILE A 52 1.90 7.56 3.17
CA ILE A 52 0.58 7.12 3.66
C ILE A 52 -0.39 8.29 3.46
N GLN A 53 -1.58 8.00 2.91
CA GLN A 53 -2.67 8.96 2.68
C GLN A 53 -4.00 8.42 3.19
#